data_AF-A0A381ZNI3-F1
#
_entry.id   AF-A0A381ZNI3-F1
#
_cell.length_a   1.000
_cell.length_b   1.000
_cell.length_c   1.000
_cell.angle_alpha   90.00
_cell.angle_beta   90.00
_cell.angle_gamma   90.00
#
_symmetry.space_group_name_H-M   'P 1'
#
loop_
_entity.id
_entity.type
_entity.pdbx_description
1 polymer ?
#
loop_
_entity_poly.entity_id
_entity_poly.type
_entity_poly.pdbx_seq_one_letter_code
_entity_poly.pdbx_strand_id
1 'polypeptide(L)'
;MEHFKQLTANSEIFVLTGAGISKESGIQTFRDQDGLWNNHRVEDVATPEAFYRNPSLVYDFYNKRRKELNSGIKPNRAHNILSDLEKI
;
A
#
# COMPACT_ATOMS: atom_id res chain seq x y z
N MET A 1 -2.71 -19.24 14.64
CA MET A 1 -2.12 -19.18 16.00
C MET A 1 -0.77 -19.91 16.14
N GLU A 2 -0.36 -20.77 15.18
CA GLU A 2 0.98 -21.43 15.23
C GLU A 2 2.19 -20.49 15.01
N HIS A 3 1.98 -19.28 14.46
CA HIS A 3 3.07 -18.40 14.02
C HIS A 3 3.69 -17.50 15.12
N PHE A 4 3.09 -17.45 16.30
CA PHE A 4 3.40 -16.45 17.34
C PHE A 4 3.71 -17.06 18.71
N LYS A 5 4.28 -18.27 18.74
CA LYS A 5 4.47 -19.08 19.96
C LYS A 5 5.29 -18.42 21.09
N GLN A 6 6.03 -17.35 20.79
CA GLN A 6 6.86 -16.62 21.76
C GLN A 6 6.25 -15.28 22.20
N LEU A 7 5.13 -14.88 21.61
CA LEU A 7 4.45 -13.64 21.97
C LEU A 7 3.52 -13.89 23.16
N THR A 8 3.58 -12.97 24.11
CA THR A 8 2.74 -12.93 25.32
C THR A 8 1.89 -11.66 25.32
N ALA A 9 0.87 -11.60 26.17
CA ALA A 9 0.01 -10.41 26.33
C ALA A 9 0.78 -9.12 26.72
N ASN A 10 2.02 -9.22 27.20
CA ASN A 10 2.87 -8.09 27.55
C ASN A 10 3.86 -7.70 26.42
N SER A 11 3.75 -8.31 25.23
CA SER A 11 4.69 -8.04 24.14
C SER A 11 4.35 -6.72 23.47
N GLU A 12 5.28 -5.78 23.50
CA GLU A 12 5.16 -4.52 22.77
C GLU A 12 5.70 -4.69 21.35
N ILE A 13 4.80 -4.91 20.39
CA ILE A 13 5.16 -5.18 19.00
C ILE A 13 4.80 -3.99 18.13
N PHE A 14 5.77 -3.54 17.35
CA PHE A 14 5.56 -2.53 16.32
C PHE A 14 5.82 -3.13 14.94
N VAL A 15 4.91 -2.88 14.00
CA VAL A 15 5.03 -3.34 12.61
C VAL A 15 5.06 -2.14 11.68
N LEU A 16 6.20 -1.91 11.04
CA LEU A 16 6.33 -0.93 9.96
C LEU A 16 6.12 -1.64 8.61
N THR A 17 5.13 -1.17 7.84
CA THR A 17 4.85 -1.71 6.51
C THR A 17 5.03 -0.65 5.43
N GLY A 18 5.14 -1.10 4.19
CA GLY A 18 5.15 -0.23 3.00
C GLY A 18 4.37 -0.88 1.86
N ALA A 19 4.36 -0.25 0.68
CA ALA A 19 3.57 -0.72 -0.46
C ALA A 19 3.83 -2.19 -0.86
N GLY A 20 5.02 -2.72 -0.57
CA GLY A 20 5.37 -4.12 -0.82
C GLY A 20 4.43 -5.13 -0.16
N ILE A 21 3.87 -4.81 1.03
CA ILE A 21 2.92 -5.72 1.70
C ILE A 21 1.68 -5.98 0.85
N SER A 22 1.32 -5.05 -0.04
CA SER A 22 0.13 -5.13 -0.87
C SER A 22 0.40 -5.67 -2.28
N LYS A 23 1.65 -6.00 -2.63
CA LYS A 23 2.00 -6.54 -3.95
C LYS A 23 1.24 -7.83 -4.27
N GLU A 24 1.14 -8.75 -3.31
CA GLU A 24 0.40 -10.01 -3.45
C GLU A 24 -1.12 -9.82 -3.53
N SER A 25 -1.62 -8.62 -3.20
CA SER A 25 -3.02 -8.24 -3.45
C SER A 25 -3.26 -7.73 -4.89
N GLY A 26 -2.22 -7.74 -5.75
CA GLY A 26 -2.29 -7.21 -7.11
C GLY A 26 -2.11 -5.69 -7.19
N ILE A 27 -1.70 -5.03 -6.10
CA ILE A 27 -1.43 -3.59 -6.09
C ILE A 27 0.01 -3.34 -6.49
N GLN A 28 0.23 -2.51 -7.51
CA GLN A 28 1.57 -2.11 -7.92
C GLN A 28 2.29 -1.35 -6.79
N THR A 29 3.56 -1.67 -6.57
CA THR A 29 4.40 -0.88 -5.69
C THR A 29 4.91 0.37 -6.42
N PHE A 30 5.54 1.23 -5.66
CA PHE A 30 6.08 2.48 -6.18
C PHE A 30 7.39 2.30 -6.97
N ARG A 31 8.30 1.43 -6.50
CA ARG A 31 9.70 1.37 -6.95
C ARG A 31 10.14 0.01 -7.51
N ASP A 32 9.23 -0.94 -7.73
CA ASP A 32 9.57 -2.20 -8.42
C ASP A 32 9.99 -1.96 -9.87
N GLN A 33 10.49 -3.00 -10.55
CA GLN A 33 10.76 -2.98 -12.00
C GLN A 33 9.54 -2.54 -12.84
N ASP A 34 8.33 -2.90 -12.42
CA ASP A 34 7.06 -2.42 -13.00
C ASP A 34 6.37 -1.37 -12.10
N GLY A 35 7.16 -0.64 -11.32
CA GLY A 35 6.68 0.32 -10.32
C GLY A 35 6.04 1.56 -10.96
N LEU A 36 5.13 2.18 -10.21
CA LEU A 36 4.42 3.39 -10.66
C LEU A 36 5.37 4.53 -11.04
N TRP A 37 6.54 4.64 -10.41
CA TRP A 37 7.52 5.69 -10.69
C TRP A 37 8.34 5.47 -11.96
N ASN A 38 8.29 4.28 -12.56
CA ASN A 38 8.92 4.06 -13.86
C ASN A 38 8.07 4.63 -15.01
N ASN A 39 6.77 4.83 -14.77
CA ASN A 39 5.81 5.33 -15.76
C ASN A 39 5.37 6.78 -15.53
N HIS A 40 5.55 7.31 -14.32
CA HIS A 40 5.20 8.68 -13.96
C HIS A 40 6.26 9.29 -13.05
N ARG A 41 6.66 10.54 -13.31
CA ARG A 41 7.49 11.30 -12.38
C ARG A 41 6.68 11.64 -11.14
N VAL A 42 7.24 11.39 -9.96
CA VAL A 42 6.61 11.67 -8.66
C VAL A 42 6.20 13.14 -8.58
N GLU A 43 7.07 14.01 -9.07
CA GLU A 43 6.97 15.46 -9.01
C GLU A 43 5.86 16.04 -9.90
N ASP A 44 5.24 15.21 -10.75
CA ASP A 44 4.13 15.59 -11.62
C ASP A 44 2.77 15.18 -11.07
N VAL A 45 2.73 14.32 -10.05
CA VAL A 45 1.45 13.76 -9.56
C VAL A 45 1.31 13.73 -8.03
N ALA A 46 2.40 13.84 -7.26
CA ALA A 46 2.41 13.59 -5.83
C ALA A 46 3.10 14.69 -5.00
N THR A 47 3.02 15.96 -5.43
CA THR A 47 3.44 17.12 -4.64
C THR A 47 2.39 18.23 -4.66
N PRO A 48 2.38 19.16 -3.68
CA PRO A 48 1.51 20.34 -3.73
C PRO A 48 1.70 21.17 -5.01
N GLU A 49 2.94 21.35 -5.46
CA GLU A 49 3.30 22.10 -6.66
C GLU A 49 2.75 21.43 -7.92
N ALA A 50 2.74 20.10 -7.98
CA ALA A 50 2.13 19.35 -9.05
C ALA A 50 0.61 19.63 -9.13
N PHE A 51 -0.05 19.65 -7.97
CA PHE A 51 -1.48 19.95 -7.90
C PHE A 51 -1.79 21.38 -8.35
N TYR A 52 -1.00 22.38 -7.91
CA TYR A 52 -1.18 23.75 -8.39
C TYR A 52 -0.90 23.90 -9.89
N ARG A 53 0.10 23.17 -10.42
CA ARG A 53 0.48 23.21 -11.83
C ARG A 53 -0.56 22.55 -12.73
N ASN A 54 -1.06 21.37 -12.36
CA ASN A 54 -2.04 20.62 -13.15
C ASN A 54 -2.92 19.72 -12.25
N PRO A 55 -4.03 20.26 -11.70
CA PRO A 55 -4.94 19.49 -10.86
C PRO A 55 -5.56 18.29 -11.58
N SER A 56 -5.87 18.43 -12.87
CA SER A 56 -6.51 17.36 -13.65
C SER A 56 -5.63 16.11 -13.72
N LEU A 57 -4.34 16.29 -14.01
CA LEU A 57 -3.39 15.18 -14.06
C LEU A 57 -3.27 14.47 -12.71
N VAL A 58 -3.21 15.23 -11.61
CA VAL A 58 -3.19 14.67 -10.25
C VAL A 58 -4.47 13.89 -9.98
N TYR A 59 -5.64 14.46 -10.31
CA TYR A 59 -6.92 13.78 -10.14
C TYR A 59 -6.99 12.49 -10.95
N ASP A 60 -6.59 12.51 -12.22
CA ASP A 60 -6.62 11.33 -13.10
C ASP A 60 -5.71 10.22 -12.56
N PHE A 61 -4.51 10.57 -12.11
CA PHE A 61 -3.57 9.64 -11.47
C PHE A 61 -4.19 8.96 -10.24
N TYR A 62 -4.76 9.73 -9.30
CA TYR A 62 -5.38 9.17 -8.09
C TYR A 62 -6.70 8.45 -8.37
N ASN A 63 -7.51 8.92 -9.33
CA ASN A 63 -8.76 8.29 -9.71
C ASN A 63 -8.55 6.94 -10.38
N LYS A 64 -7.50 6.78 -11.20
CA LYS A 64 -7.11 5.46 -11.74
C LYS A 64 -6.84 4.47 -10.62
N ARG A 65 -6.05 4.85 -9.62
CA ARG A 65 -5.72 4.01 -8.45
C ARG A 65 -6.96 3.66 -7.62
N ARG A 66 -7.88 4.60 -7.42
CA ARG A 66 -9.17 4.33 -6.74
C ARG A 66 -10.02 3.33 -7.52
N LYS A 67 -10.09 3.45 -8.85
CA LYS A 67 -10.81 2.49 -9.71
C LYS A 67 -10.19 1.10 -9.62
N GLU A 68 -8.87 1.01 -9.65
CA GLU A 68 -8.14 -0.26 -9.46
C GLU A 68 -8.46 -0.89 -8.10
N LEU A 69 -8.45 -0.12 -7.01
CA LEU A 69 -8.86 -0.61 -5.68
C LEU A 69 -10.31 -1.13 -5.66
N ASN A 70 -11.21 -0.46 -6.37
CA ASN A 70 -12.62 -0.85 -6.46
C ASN A 70 -12.88 -2.05 -7.39
N SER A 71 -11.87 -2.60 -8.06
CA SER A 71 -12.01 -3.74 -8.98
C SER A 71 -12.18 -5.11 -8.29
N GLY A 72 -12.32 -5.11 -6.97
CA GLY A 72 -12.49 -6.32 -6.17
C GLY A 72 -11.21 -6.79 -5.46
N ILE A 73 -10.19 -5.93 -5.35
CA ILE A 73 -8.96 -6.21 -4.60
C ILE A 73 -9.29 -6.61 -3.15
N LYS A 74 -8.61 -7.65 -2.66
CA LYS A 74 -8.79 -8.18 -1.30
C LYS A 74 -7.47 -8.16 -0.51
N PRO A 75 -7.55 -8.11 0.83
CA PRO A 75 -6.36 -8.31 1.67
C PRO A 75 -5.73 -9.68 1.37
N ASN A 76 -4.42 -9.69 1.15
CA ASN A 76 -3.64 -10.92 1.05
C ASN A 76 -3.34 -11.52 2.44
N ARG A 77 -2.62 -12.65 2.44
CA ARG A 77 -2.24 -13.39 3.64
C ARG A 77 -1.46 -12.55 4.66
N ALA A 78 -0.57 -11.66 4.24
CA ALA A 78 0.21 -10.83 5.15
C ALA A 78 -0.69 -9.89 5.97
N HIS A 79 -1.66 -9.23 5.33
CA HIS A 79 -2.62 -8.37 6.04
C HIS A 79 -3.44 -9.17 7.07
N ASN A 80 -3.92 -10.36 6.70
CA ASN A 80 -4.71 -11.21 7.60
C ASN A 80 -3.89 -11.66 8.82
N ILE A 81 -2.63 -12.03 8.61
CA ILE A 81 -1.73 -12.41 9.71
C ILE A 81 -1.48 -11.23 10.66
N LEU A 82 -1.27 -10.01 10.14
CA LEU A 82 -1.10 -8.83 10.99
C LEU A 82 -2.39 -8.48 11.75
N SER A 83 -3.55 -8.63 11.12
CA SER A 83 -4.83 -8.45 11.81
C SER A 83 -5.05 -9.48 12.91
N ASP A 84 -4.60 -10.72 12.71
CA ASP A 84 -4.68 -11.75 13.75
C ASP A 84 -3.65 -11.53 14.87
N LEU A 85 -2.48 -10.96 14.54
CA LEU A 85 -1.45 -10.59 15.51
C LEU A 85 -1.93 -9.49 16.48
N GLU A 86 -2.69 -8.50 16.00
CA GLU A 86 -3.25 -7.41 16.83
C GLU A 86 -4.22 -7.91 17.92
N LYS A 87 -4.83 -9.08 17.73
CA LYS A 87 -5.82 -9.66 18.65
C LYS A 87 -5.19 -10.47 19.78
N ILE A 88 -3.87 -10.63 19.78
CA ILE A 88 -3.09 -11.42 20.76
C ILE A 88 -2.58 -10.47 21.85
#